data_AF-A0A966X3M0-F1
#
_entry.id   AF-A0A966X3M0-F1
#
_cell.length_a   1.000
_cell.length_b   1.000
_cell.length_c   1.000
_cell.angle_alpha   90.00
_cell.angle_beta   90.00
_cell.angle_gamma   90.00
#
_symmetry.space_group_name_H-M   'P 1'
#
loop_
_entity.id
_entity.type
_entity.pdbx_description
1 polymer ?
#
loop_
_entity_poly.entity_id
_entity_poly.type
_entity_poly.pdbx_seq_one_letter_code
_entity_poly.pdbx_strand_id
1 'polypeptide(L)'
;MRHPLWENPEVIGIGREPMGAHFHIYGNSQDAHNQTGEQTTPLEGQWTFTGYDSPEKVPEDWLSIQQDGAEGRAISVPHLWTMDDAESDQPIYT
;
A
#
# COMPACT_ATOMS: atom_id res chain seq x y z
N MET A 1 15.15 1.69 -26.05
CA MET A 1 14.73 2.13 -24.70
C MET A 1 13.88 1.01 -24.12
N ARG A 2 14.07 0.67 -22.84
CA ARG A 2 13.29 -0.39 -22.19
C ARG A 2 12.07 0.28 -21.55
N HIS A 3 10.87 -0.15 -21.90
CA HIS A 3 9.63 0.40 -21.33
C HIS A 3 9.55 0.12 -19.82
N PRO A 4 8.90 0.98 -19.03
CA PRO A 4 8.55 0.68 -17.65
C PRO A 4 7.76 -0.63 -17.54
N LEU A 5 7.95 -1.35 -16.44
CA LEU A 5 7.31 -2.66 -16.26
C LEU A 5 5.78 -2.57 -16.19
N TRP A 6 5.24 -1.45 -15.69
CA TRP A 6 3.79 -1.21 -15.63
C TRP A 6 3.15 -0.94 -17.01
N GLU A 7 3.93 -0.73 -18.07
CA GLU A 7 3.45 -0.67 -19.46
C GLU A 7 3.47 -2.05 -20.16
N ASN A 8 4.07 -3.08 -19.53
CA ASN A 8 4.19 -4.41 -20.14
C ASN A 8 3.07 -5.36 -19.65
N PRO A 9 2.12 -5.76 -20.51
CA PRO A 9 1.01 -6.65 -20.11
C PRO A 9 1.45 -8.06 -19.70
N GLU A 10 2.66 -8.49 -20.06
CA GLU A 10 3.21 -9.79 -19.64
C GLU A 10 3.76 -9.76 -18.19
N VAL A 11 3.95 -8.56 -17.62
CA VAL A 11 4.46 -8.40 -16.26
C VAL A 11 3.27 -8.29 -15.30
N ILE A 12 2.85 -9.43 -14.75
CA ILE A 12 1.71 -9.53 -13.81
C ILE A 12 2.12 -9.46 -12.33
N GLY A 13 3.42 -9.43 -12.03
CA GLY A 13 3.96 -9.36 -10.68
C GLY A 13 5.44 -9.75 -10.61
N ILE A 14 6.15 -9.21 -9.63
CA ILE A 14 7.57 -9.48 -9.37
C ILE A 14 7.73 -9.75 -7.88
N GLY A 15 8.37 -10.87 -7.51
CA GLY A 15 8.63 -11.22 -6.11
C GLY A 15 7.39 -11.55 -5.27
N ARG A 16 6.23 -11.76 -5.90
CA ARG A 16 5.00 -12.17 -5.21
C ARG A 16 5.01 -13.68 -4.97
N GLU A 17 4.67 -14.10 -3.76
CA GLU A 17 4.47 -15.51 -3.43
C GLU A 17 3.34 -16.15 -4.27
N PRO A 18 3.38 -17.48 -4.52
CA PRO A 18 2.32 -18.19 -5.24
C PRO A 18 0.95 -18.05 -4.55
N MET A 19 -0.12 -18.10 -5.33
CA MET A 19 -1.48 -18.09 -4.77
C MET A 19 -1.72 -19.31 -3.89
N GLY A 20 -2.36 -19.10 -2.73
CA GLY A 20 -2.69 -20.14 -1.77
C GLY A 20 -3.92 -19.77 -0.92
N ALA A 21 -4.36 -20.70 -0.09
CA ALA A 21 -5.43 -20.44 0.89
C ALA A 21 -4.95 -19.45 1.97
N HIS A 22 -5.87 -18.67 2.52
CA HIS A 22 -5.60 -17.83 3.68
C HIS A 22 -5.52 -18.70 4.94
N PHE A 23 -4.51 -18.46 5.78
CA PHE A 23 -4.32 -19.16 7.05
C PHE A 23 -4.12 -18.15 8.17
N HIS A 24 -4.87 -18.33 9.26
CA HIS A 24 -4.63 -17.64 10.52
C HIS A 24 -3.54 -18.37 11.30
N ILE A 25 -2.61 -17.62 11.89
CA ILE A 25 -1.52 -18.18 12.68
C ILE A 25 -1.85 -17.99 14.15
N TYR A 26 -2.02 -19.09 14.88
CA TYR A 26 -2.28 -19.07 16.32
C TYR A 26 -1.14 -19.78 17.05
N GLY A 27 -0.84 -19.31 18.27
CA GLY A 27 0.24 -19.91 19.08
C GLY A 27 -0.10 -21.30 19.64
N ASN A 28 -1.38 -21.65 19.75
CA ASN A 28 -1.85 -22.95 20.23
C ASN A 28 -3.27 -23.28 19.71
N SER A 29 -3.70 -24.53 19.90
CA SER A 29 -5.00 -25.01 19.41
C SER A 29 -6.21 -24.43 20.15
N GLN A 30 -6.06 -24.06 21.43
CA GLN A 30 -7.15 -23.47 22.21
C GLN A 30 -7.48 -22.06 21.71
N ASP A 31 -6.44 -21.26 21.46
CA ASP A 31 -6.53 -19.94 20.84
C ASP A 31 -7.10 -20.02 19.42
N ALA A 32 -6.66 -21.00 18.63
CA ALA A 32 -7.22 -21.24 17.30
C ALA A 32 -8.72 -21.60 17.34
N HIS A 33 -9.12 -22.44 18.29
CA HIS A 33 -10.53 -22.82 18.48
C HIS A 33 -11.39 -21.62 18.88
N ASN A 34 -10.87 -20.77 19.77
CA ASN A 34 -11.56 -19.58 20.25
C ASN A 34 -11.42 -18.37 19.31
N GLN A 35 -10.58 -18.47 18.26
CA GLN A 35 -10.21 -17.38 17.36
C GLN A 35 -9.63 -16.16 18.10
N THR A 36 -8.83 -16.42 19.14
CA THR A 36 -8.17 -15.40 19.96
C THR A 36 -6.66 -15.50 19.81
N GLY A 37 -5.94 -14.38 19.94
CA GLY A 37 -4.47 -14.41 19.96
C GLY A 37 -3.84 -14.80 18.61
N GLU A 38 -4.45 -14.37 17.51
CA GLU A 38 -3.82 -14.47 16.20
C GLU A 38 -2.49 -13.71 16.19
N GLN A 39 -1.45 -14.32 15.62
CA GLN A 39 -0.10 -13.77 15.50
C GLN A 39 0.00 -12.88 14.26
N THR A 40 -0.84 -11.85 14.20
CA THR A 40 -0.84 -10.84 13.16
C THR A 40 -0.66 -9.46 13.77
N THR A 41 -0.08 -8.54 13.01
CA THR A 41 0.01 -7.14 13.41
C THR A 41 -0.72 -6.31 12.35
N PRO A 42 -1.87 -5.69 12.70
CA PRO A 42 -2.56 -4.81 11.78
C PRO A 42 -1.67 -3.61 11.43
N LEU A 43 -1.69 -3.20 10.17
CA LEU A 43 -0.98 -2.02 9.67
C LEU A 43 -1.95 -0.91 9.25
N GLU A 44 -3.25 -1.12 9.46
CA GLU A 44 -4.28 -0.09 9.36
C GLU A 44 -3.98 1.06 10.33
N GLY A 45 -4.24 2.29 9.89
CA GLY A 45 -3.98 3.47 10.70
C GLY A 45 -3.49 4.66 9.89
N GLN A 46 -2.70 5.52 10.53
CA GLN A 46 -2.18 6.74 9.93
C GLN A 46 -0.91 6.46 9.11
N TRP A 47 -0.92 6.89 7.86
CA TRP A 47 0.19 6.77 6.91
C TRP A 47 0.53 8.13 6.34
N THR A 48 1.81 8.38 6.08
CA THR A 48 2.25 9.57 5.34
C THR A 48 2.18 9.28 3.84
N PHE A 49 1.42 10.09 3.12
CA PHE A 49 1.18 9.96 1.69
C PHE A 49 1.53 11.23 0.94
N THR A 50 2.14 11.07 -0.24
CA THR A 50 2.44 12.16 -1.18
C THR A 50 2.03 11.70 -2.58
N GLY A 51 1.11 12.44 -3.21
CA GLY A 51 0.71 12.21 -4.59
C GLY A 51 1.58 13.01 -5.58
N TYR A 52 1.84 12.45 -6.75
CA TYR A 52 2.52 13.12 -7.86
C TYR A 52 1.73 12.89 -9.16
N ASP A 53 1.67 13.90 -10.04
CA ASP A 53 0.91 13.79 -11.30
C ASP A 53 1.47 12.76 -12.28
N SER A 54 2.76 12.43 -12.17
CA SER A 54 3.42 11.43 -13.02
C SER A 54 4.62 10.80 -12.31
N PRO A 55 5.02 9.57 -12.69
CA PRO A 55 6.14 8.86 -12.06
C PRO A 55 7.49 9.60 -12.15
N GLU A 56 7.71 10.35 -13.24
CA GLU A 56 8.95 11.09 -13.49
C GLU A 56 9.12 12.30 -12.56
N LYS A 57 8.04 12.73 -11.89
CA LYS A 57 8.08 13.82 -10.90
C LYS A 57 8.45 13.35 -9.50
N VAL A 58 8.52 12.04 -9.26
CA VAL A 58 8.94 11.49 -7.97
C VAL A 58 10.43 11.77 -7.76
N PRO A 59 10.84 12.41 -6.65
CA PRO A 59 12.26 12.65 -6.35
C PRO A 59 13.05 11.35 -6.30
N GLU A 60 14.30 11.35 -6.79
CA GLU A 60 15.17 10.15 -6.72
C GLU A 60 15.44 9.71 -5.27
N ASP A 61 15.42 10.65 -4.34
CA ASP A 61 15.66 10.50 -2.90
C ASP A 61 14.37 10.44 -2.06
N TRP A 62 13.22 10.16 -2.67
CA TRP A 62 11.91 10.13 -2.00
C TRP A 62 11.89 9.27 -0.72
N LEU A 63 12.65 8.17 -0.70
CA LEU A 63 12.70 7.28 0.47
C LEU A 63 13.36 7.97 1.67
N SER A 64 14.41 8.75 1.44
CA SER A 64 15.07 9.55 2.48
C SER A 64 14.15 10.68 2.95
N ILE A 65 13.51 11.39 2.01
CA ILE A 65 12.53 12.45 2.31
C ILE A 65 11.39 11.91 3.19
N GLN A 66 10.88 10.71 2.88
CA GLN A 66 9.81 10.09 3.65
C GLN A 66 10.28 9.67 5.06
N GLN A 67 11.50 9.16 5.20
CA GLN A 67 12.08 8.80 6.50
C GLN A 67 12.29 10.03 7.40
N ASP A 68 12.69 11.15 6.81
CA ASP A 68 12.87 12.42 7.52
C ASP A 68 11.53 13.10 7.87
N GLY A 69 10.41 12.59 7.32
CA GLY A 69 9.07 13.14 7.55
C GLY A 69 8.89 14.56 7.01
N ALA A 70 9.73 14.97 6.05
CA ALA A 70 9.81 16.33 5.56
C ALA A 70 8.65 16.70 4.61
N GLU A 71 8.04 15.70 3.97
CA GLU A 71 6.96 15.88 2.99
C GLU A 71 5.84 14.86 3.19
N GLY A 72 4.65 15.23 2.70
CA GLY A 72 3.46 14.38 2.69
C GLY A 72 2.43 14.75 3.74
N ARG A 73 1.24 14.19 3.58
CA ARG A 73 0.08 14.40 4.45
C ARG A 73 -0.32 13.10 5.12
N ALA A 74 -0.90 13.20 6.32
CA ALA A 74 -1.41 12.04 7.03
C ALA A 74 -2.75 11.59 6.43
N ILE A 75 -2.88 10.30 6.13
CA ILE A 75 -4.10 9.63 5.67
C ILE A 75 -4.43 8.42 6.55
N SER A 76 -5.72 8.07 6.67
CA SER A 76 -6.14 6.87 7.38
C SER A 76 -6.38 5.73 6.39
N VAL A 77 -5.53 4.70 6.36
CA VAL A 77 -5.73 3.52 5.49
C VAL A 77 -6.61 2.45 6.16
N PRO A 78 -7.44 1.71 5.39
CA PRO A 78 -7.59 1.75 3.93
C PRO A 78 -8.31 3.02 3.45
N HIS A 79 -7.84 3.58 2.33
CA HIS A 79 -8.24 4.90 1.83
C HIS A 79 -8.32 4.92 0.29
N LEU A 80 -9.24 5.69 -0.27
CA LEU A 80 -9.24 6.07 -1.68
C LEU A 80 -8.76 7.53 -1.78
N TRP A 81 -7.60 7.78 -2.38
CA TRP A 81 -7.03 9.12 -2.41
C TRP A 81 -7.93 10.15 -3.11
N THR A 82 -8.65 9.76 -4.17
CA THR A 82 -9.55 10.66 -4.92
C THR A 82 -10.77 11.12 -4.14
N MET A 83 -11.03 10.53 -2.96
CA MET A 83 -12.15 10.93 -2.08
C MET A 83 -11.72 11.95 -1.03
N ASP A 84 -10.47 12.40 -1.08
CA ASP A 84 -9.91 13.36 -0.14
C ASP A 84 -10.12 14.80 -0.62
N ASP A 85 -10.64 15.65 0.25
CA ASP A 85 -10.88 17.06 -0.05
C ASP A 85 -9.57 17.83 -0.37
N ALA A 86 -8.42 17.34 0.10
CA ALA A 86 -7.12 17.92 -0.17
C ALA A 86 -6.55 17.53 -1.55
N GLU A 87 -7.16 16.57 -2.25
CA GLU A 87 -6.69 16.10 -3.55
C GLU A 87 -7.38 16.82 -4.71
N SER A 88 -6.60 17.21 -5.71
CA SER A 88 -7.14 17.79 -6.94
C SER A 88 -7.63 16.73 -7.93
N ASP A 89 -7.13 15.50 -7.83
CA ASP A 89 -7.54 14.39 -8.67
C ASP A 89 -8.97 13.96 -8.29
N GLN A 90 -9.82 13.74 -9.28
CA GLN A 90 -11.26 13.54 -9.09
C GLN A 90 -11.67 12.12 -9.48
N PRO A 91 -12.65 11.52 -8.79
CA PRO A 91 -13.17 10.23 -9.18
C PRO A 91 -13.82 10.30 -10.57
N ILE A 92 -13.47 9.35 -11.44
CA ILE A 92 -13.96 9.30 -12.83
C ILE A 92 -15.04 8.23 -12.95
N TYR A 93 -16.19 8.61 -13.52
CA TYR A 93 -17.26 7.69 -13.93
C TYR A 93 -17.46 7.83 -15.45
N THR A 94 -17.15 6.76 -16.18
CA THR A 94 -17.20 6.70 -17.66
C THR A 94 -18.03 5.55 -18.14
#